data_AF-A0A3A4ZHS7-F1
#
_entry.id   AF-A0A3A4ZHS7-F1
#
_cell.length_a   1.000
_cell.length_b   1.000
_cell.length_c   1.000
_cell.angle_alpha   90.00
_cell.angle_beta   90.00
_cell.angle_gamma   90.00
#
_symmetry.space_group_name_H-M   'P 1'
#
loop_
_entity.id
_entity.type
_entity.pdbx_description
1 polymer ?
#
loop_
_entity_poly.entity_id
_entity_poly.type
_entity_poly.pdbx_seq_one_letter_code
_entity_poly.pdbx_strand_id
1 'polypeptide(L)'
;DRTRSSACHNTITIGGESQSTPGALFRWRRIARPLPARSFVDGGWGFVEGQHDGYDEIGCRHWRGVLFCGGALVVVADVVRCARPVRSILYNMQFAEGSIESAGEGLFRFAPAEGGGPLEMRIFTTRADAGSGDRGARTANEPRGSSAPAAGEGIVSRDYNRLAAAPRVVWELGPSGGDVLVLTLLSEEPGSLAGFVRDGSGGLRGSAGGARYAIDVESSPPGDRPPGLLVKPRVAVSVEKGGATRVFSLNAGGPDGWRSGSAEGGKRP
;
A
#
# COMPACT_ATOMS: atom_id res chain seq x y z
N ASP A 1 17.36 -19.44 1.70
CA ASP A 1 16.45 -18.68 2.59
C ASP A 1 16.27 -17.22 2.24
N ARG A 2 17.34 -16.48 1.89
CA ARG A 2 17.25 -15.05 1.52
C ARG A 2 16.12 -14.74 0.53
N THR A 3 16.04 -15.43 -0.61
CA THR A 3 15.01 -15.23 -1.65
C THR A 3 13.59 -15.66 -1.26
N ARG A 4 13.41 -16.30 -0.10
CA ARG A 4 12.12 -16.77 0.43
C ARG A 4 11.60 -15.92 1.59
N SER A 5 12.40 -14.94 2.04
CA SER A 5 12.03 -14.04 3.14
C SER A 5 11.00 -13.01 2.66
N SER A 6 10.04 -12.67 3.52
CA SER A 6 9.05 -11.62 3.21
C SER A 6 9.69 -10.26 2.92
N ALA A 7 10.85 -9.97 3.52
CA ALA A 7 11.60 -8.73 3.29
C ALA A 7 12.18 -8.63 1.86
N CYS A 8 12.27 -9.75 1.14
CA CYS A 8 12.71 -9.79 -0.26
C CYS A 8 11.57 -9.68 -1.27
N HIS A 9 10.35 -9.32 -0.83
CA HIS A 9 9.18 -9.17 -1.68
C HIS A 9 8.49 -7.83 -1.45
N ASN A 10 7.59 -7.46 -2.36
CA ASN A 10 6.84 -6.21 -2.30
C ASN A 10 5.71 -6.36 -1.28
N THR A 11 5.99 -6.21 0.00
CA THR A 11 5.03 -6.41 1.11
C THR A 11 5.51 -5.72 2.38
N ILE A 12 4.68 -5.73 3.41
CA ILE A 12 5.06 -5.31 4.77
C ILE A 12 5.62 -6.49 5.57
N THR A 13 6.69 -6.22 6.33
CA THR A 13 7.18 -7.08 7.42
C THR A 13 6.98 -6.39 8.77
N ILE A 14 6.64 -7.16 9.80
CA ILE A 14 6.30 -6.63 11.13
C ILE A 14 7.20 -7.28 12.18
N GLY A 15 7.84 -6.47 13.02
CA GLY A 15 8.72 -6.94 14.08
C GLY A 15 9.97 -7.69 13.60
N GLY A 16 10.34 -7.53 12.32
CA GLY A 16 11.40 -8.33 11.68
C GLY A 16 10.98 -9.74 11.26
N GLU A 17 9.71 -10.12 11.46
CA GLU A 17 9.18 -11.43 11.12
C GLU A 17 8.78 -11.54 9.65
N SER A 18 8.92 -12.75 9.08
CA SER A 18 8.32 -13.09 7.79
C SER A 18 6.90 -13.61 7.97
N GLN A 19 6.00 -13.29 7.03
CA GLN A 19 4.62 -13.77 7.06
C GLN A 19 4.54 -15.31 7.06
N SER A 20 5.42 -15.95 6.30
CA SER A 20 5.64 -17.40 6.29
C SER A 20 7.09 -17.67 6.65
N THR A 21 7.34 -18.66 7.50
CA THR A 21 8.70 -18.98 7.98
C THR A 21 9.27 -20.15 7.18
N PRO A 22 10.34 -19.95 6.40
CA PRO A 22 11.06 -21.03 5.74
C PRO A 22 11.52 -22.08 6.75
N GLY A 23 11.39 -23.37 6.41
CA GLY A 23 12.04 -24.47 7.11
C GLY A 23 13.30 -24.92 6.36
N ALA A 24 13.64 -26.21 6.47
CA ALA A 24 14.70 -26.83 5.67
C ALA A 24 14.46 -26.71 4.14
N LEU A 25 15.38 -27.25 3.34
CA LEU A 25 15.31 -27.22 1.87
C LEU A 25 13.91 -27.60 1.37
N PHE A 26 13.26 -26.65 0.70
CA PHE A 26 11.91 -26.76 0.12
C PHE A 26 10.78 -27.07 1.12
N ARG A 27 10.99 -26.85 2.42
CA ARG A 27 9.95 -26.99 3.46
C ARG A 27 9.60 -25.64 4.06
N TRP A 28 8.36 -25.52 4.53
CA TRP A 28 7.91 -24.39 5.33
C TRP A 28 7.75 -24.83 6.78
N ARG A 29 8.33 -24.08 7.71
CA ARG A 29 8.04 -24.26 9.13
C ARG A 29 6.62 -23.77 9.45
N ARG A 30 6.23 -22.66 8.81
CA ARG A 30 4.92 -22.06 8.91
C ARG A 30 4.55 -21.40 7.58
N ILE A 31 3.29 -21.55 7.18
CA ILE A 31 2.73 -20.92 5.98
C ILE A 31 1.61 -20.00 6.46
N ALA A 32 1.69 -18.71 6.16
CA ALA A 32 0.56 -17.79 6.34
C ALA A 32 -0.63 -18.27 5.52
N ARG A 33 -1.79 -18.39 6.15
CA ARG A 33 -3.04 -18.72 5.47
C ARG A 33 -3.67 -17.43 4.96
N PRO A 34 -4.01 -17.35 3.67
CA PRO A 34 -4.83 -16.25 3.18
C PRO A 34 -6.22 -16.35 3.79
N LEU A 35 -6.81 -15.22 4.15
CA LEU A 35 -8.23 -15.13 4.48
C LEU A 35 -9.01 -14.68 3.22
N PRO A 36 -10.36 -14.71 3.23
CA PRO A 36 -11.15 -14.39 2.05
C PRO A 36 -10.73 -13.07 1.39
N ALA A 37 -10.40 -13.17 0.12
CA ALA A 37 -10.01 -12.07 -0.76
C ALA A 37 -11.18 -11.68 -1.66
N ARG A 38 -11.15 -10.45 -2.18
CA ARG A 38 -12.08 -10.00 -3.23
C ARG A 38 -11.29 -9.44 -4.39
N SER A 39 -11.85 -9.56 -5.58
CA SER A 39 -11.29 -8.91 -6.76
C SER A 39 -12.39 -8.56 -7.74
N PHE A 40 -12.12 -7.57 -8.57
CA PHE A 40 -12.98 -7.12 -9.64
C PHE A 40 -12.13 -6.46 -10.72
N VAL A 41 -12.47 -6.66 -12.00
CA VAL A 41 -11.81 -5.99 -13.12
C VAL A 41 -12.85 -5.66 -14.19
N ASP A 42 -12.80 -4.42 -14.72
CA ASP A 42 -13.60 -3.94 -15.84
C ASP A 42 -12.83 -2.85 -16.61
N GLY A 43 -12.51 -3.12 -17.89
CA GLY A 43 -11.98 -2.11 -18.80
C GLY A 43 -10.74 -1.35 -18.31
N GLY A 44 -9.78 -2.04 -17.66
CA GLY A 44 -8.57 -1.44 -17.09
C GLY A 44 -8.75 -0.81 -15.70
N TRP A 45 -9.98 -0.85 -15.18
CA TRP A 45 -10.30 -0.53 -13.80
C TRP A 45 -10.45 -1.80 -13.01
N GLY A 46 -10.15 -1.76 -11.72
CA GLY A 46 -10.35 -2.94 -10.90
C GLY A 46 -9.74 -2.81 -9.52
N PHE A 47 -9.91 -3.87 -8.75
CA PHE A 47 -9.19 -4.03 -7.51
C PHE A 47 -8.91 -5.49 -7.19
N VAL A 48 -7.95 -5.69 -6.31
CA VAL A 48 -7.78 -6.93 -5.54
C VAL A 48 -7.49 -6.55 -4.10
N GLU A 49 -8.07 -7.26 -3.15
CA GLU A 49 -7.75 -7.10 -1.75
C GLU A 49 -7.61 -8.45 -1.05
N GLY A 50 -6.76 -8.49 -0.03
CA GLY A 50 -6.51 -9.70 0.73
C GLY A 50 -5.88 -9.40 2.08
N GLN A 51 -5.90 -10.41 2.94
CA GLN A 51 -5.27 -10.40 4.26
C GLN A 51 -4.79 -11.82 4.59
N HIS A 52 -3.95 -11.96 5.61
CA HIS A 52 -3.40 -13.26 6.02
C HIS A 52 -3.18 -13.35 7.53
N ASP A 53 -2.88 -14.54 8.05
CA ASP A 53 -2.60 -14.79 9.48
C ASP A 53 -1.13 -14.84 9.89
N GLY A 54 -0.25 -14.54 8.95
CA GLY A 54 1.21 -14.56 9.12
C GLY A 54 1.77 -13.77 10.33
N TYR A 55 1.03 -12.86 10.95
CA TYR A 55 1.50 -12.07 12.09
C TYR A 55 0.67 -12.24 13.38
N ASP A 56 -0.22 -13.23 13.43
CA ASP A 56 -1.14 -13.43 14.57
C ASP A 56 -0.41 -13.69 15.89
N GLU A 57 0.70 -14.44 15.85
CA GLU A 57 1.52 -14.76 17.02
C GLU A 57 2.12 -13.51 17.68
N ILE A 58 2.42 -12.47 16.88
CA ILE A 58 2.89 -11.17 17.37
C ILE A 58 1.75 -10.18 17.62
N GLY A 59 0.49 -10.60 17.45
CA GLY A 59 -0.68 -9.78 17.71
C GLY A 59 -0.92 -8.71 16.64
N CYS A 60 -0.47 -8.95 15.40
CA CYS A 60 -0.69 -8.03 14.29
C CYS A 60 -1.40 -8.69 13.11
N ARG A 61 -2.04 -7.87 12.27
CA ARG A 61 -2.64 -8.25 11.00
C ARG A 61 -2.25 -7.29 9.92
N HIS A 62 -2.06 -7.82 8.72
CA HIS A 62 -1.81 -7.06 7.51
C HIS A 62 -2.94 -7.31 6.49
N TRP A 63 -3.53 -6.23 6.01
CA TRP A 63 -4.46 -6.18 4.89
C TRP A 63 -3.83 -5.35 3.78
N ARG A 64 -4.01 -5.79 2.53
CA ARG A 64 -3.60 -5.05 1.34
C ARG A 64 -4.77 -4.95 0.37
N GLY A 65 -5.02 -3.74 -0.13
CA GLY A 65 -5.82 -3.46 -1.30
C GLY A 65 -4.95 -2.91 -2.43
N VAL A 66 -5.23 -3.30 -3.66
CA VAL A 66 -4.62 -2.76 -4.87
C VAL A 66 -5.74 -2.33 -5.79
N LEU A 67 -5.77 -1.07 -6.20
CA LEU A 67 -6.72 -0.52 -7.15
C LEU A 67 -6.02 -0.16 -8.45
N PHE A 68 -6.58 -0.59 -9.56
CA PHE A 68 -6.16 -0.24 -10.91
C PHE A 68 -7.07 0.86 -11.44
N CYS A 69 -6.49 2.00 -11.82
CA CYS A 69 -7.25 3.18 -12.19
C CYS A 69 -7.10 3.53 -13.67
N GLY A 70 -7.60 2.64 -14.55
CA GLY A 70 -7.66 2.91 -15.99
C GLY A 70 -6.28 3.01 -16.67
N GLY A 71 -5.29 2.27 -16.16
CA GLY A 71 -3.93 2.20 -16.70
C GLY A 71 -3.01 3.38 -16.36
N ALA A 72 -3.53 4.48 -15.83
CA ALA A 72 -2.73 5.67 -15.51
C ALA A 72 -2.15 5.66 -14.10
N LEU A 73 -2.83 5.01 -13.16
CA LEU A 73 -2.47 5.00 -11.75
C LEU A 73 -2.79 3.64 -11.14
N VAL A 74 -1.89 3.15 -10.30
CA VAL A 74 -2.18 2.06 -9.36
C VAL A 74 -2.08 2.60 -7.94
N VAL A 75 -3.08 2.30 -7.12
CA VAL A 75 -3.11 2.67 -5.69
C VAL A 75 -3.00 1.40 -4.87
N VAL A 76 -1.93 1.25 -4.10
CA VAL A 76 -1.76 0.18 -3.11
C VAL A 76 -2.03 0.76 -1.73
N ALA A 77 -2.95 0.15 -0.99
CA ALA A 77 -3.25 0.51 0.38
C ALA A 77 -2.90 -0.68 1.28
N ASP A 78 -1.87 -0.51 2.10
CA ASP A 78 -1.53 -1.44 3.15
C ASP A 78 -2.05 -0.92 4.49
N VAL A 79 -2.77 -1.76 5.21
CA VAL A 79 -3.16 -1.47 6.58
C VAL A 79 -2.64 -2.56 7.50
N VAL A 80 -1.87 -2.12 8.48
CA VAL A 80 -1.36 -2.95 9.56
C VAL A 80 -2.10 -2.57 10.83
N ARG A 81 -2.67 -3.56 11.52
CA ARG A 81 -3.21 -3.37 12.87
C ARG A 81 -2.39 -4.19 13.84
N CYS A 82 -1.92 -3.56 14.90
CA CYS A 82 -1.20 -4.22 15.97
C CYS A 82 -1.93 -4.00 17.30
N ALA A 83 -2.39 -5.10 17.90
CA ALA A 83 -3.06 -5.09 19.22
C ALA A 83 -2.11 -4.76 20.37
N ARG A 84 -0.79 -4.86 20.13
CA ARG A 84 0.27 -4.50 21.06
C ARG A 84 1.38 -3.76 20.31
N PRO A 85 2.18 -2.92 20.98
CA PRO A 85 3.33 -2.29 20.36
C PRO A 85 4.28 -3.32 19.73
N VAL A 86 4.66 -3.08 18.48
CA VAL A 86 5.73 -3.81 17.80
C VAL A 86 6.95 -2.93 17.61
N ARG A 87 8.13 -3.56 17.53
CA ARG A 87 9.41 -2.86 17.40
C ARG A 87 9.52 -2.07 16.09
N SER A 88 9.08 -2.66 14.98
CA SER A 88 9.19 -2.07 13.66
C SER A 88 8.11 -2.57 12.72
N ILE A 89 7.70 -1.72 11.78
CA ILE A 89 6.95 -2.09 10.59
C ILE A 89 7.79 -1.62 9.40
N LEU A 90 8.16 -2.54 8.51
CA LEU A 90 8.94 -2.22 7.32
C LEU A 90 8.08 -2.42 6.08
N TYR A 91 7.94 -1.37 5.27
CA TYR A 91 7.42 -1.48 3.91
C TYR A 91 8.58 -1.80 2.97
N ASN A 92 8.45 -2.88 2.19
CA ASN A 92 9.48 -3.33 1.27
C ASN A 92 8.96 -3.21 -0.17
N MET A 93 9.79 -2.66 -1.05
CA MET A 93 9.58 -2.64 -2.49
C MET A 93 10.87 -3.04 -3.19
N GLN A 94 10.79 -4.05 -4.05
CA GLN A 94 11.83 -4.50 -4.95
C GLN A 94 11.45 -4.07 -6.35
N PHE A 95 12.44 -3.59 -7.10
CA PHE A 95 12.29 -3.24 -8.50
C PHE A 95 12.92 -4.33 -9.38
N ALA A 96 12.68 -4.24 -10.69
CA ALA A 96 13.44 -5.01 -11.66
C ALA A 96 14.92 -4.53 -11.68
N GLU A 97 15.77 -5.24 -12.42
CA GLU A 97 17.11 -4.73 -12.75
C GLU A 97 17.01 -3.32 -13.34
N GLY A 98 17.88 -2.41 -12.92
CA GLY A 98 17.79 -1.00 -13.25
C GLY A 98 18.37 -0.13 -12.14
N SER A 99 17.94 1.12 -12.10
CA SER A 99 18.39 2.11 -11.11
C SER A 99 17.24 2.96 -10.59
N ILE A 100 17.37 3.42 -9.34
CA ILE A 100 16.55 4.51 -8.81
C ILE A 100 17.25 5.81 -9.23
N GLU A 101 16.64 6.54 -10.16
CA GLU A 101 17.19 7.79 -10.71
C GLU A 101 17.01 8.96 -9.73
N SER A 102 15.94 8.94 -8.94
CA SER A 102 15.67 9.93 -7.91
C SER A 102 14.94 9.33 -6.71
N ALA A 103 15.25 9.85 -5.53
CA ALA A 103 14.60 9.50 -4.27
C ALA A 103 14.55 10.73 -3.36
N GLY A 104 13.35 11.12 -2.93
CA GLY A 104 13.16 12.25 -2.03
C GLY A 104 11.70 12.41 -1.62
N GLU A 105 11.44 12.78 -0.38
CA GLU A 105 10.08 13.05 0.15
C GLU A 105 9.06 11.92 -0.12
N GLY A 106 9.53 10.67 -0.16
CA GLY A 106 8.70 9.51 -0.46
C GLY A 106 8.32 9.34 -1.93
N LEU A 107 8.83 10.19 -2.83
CA LEU A 107 8.78 10.04 -4.27
C LEU A 107 10.06 9.37 -4.79
N PHE A 108 9.87 8.40 -5.67
CA PHE A 108 10.90 7.60 -6.29
C PHE A 108 10.67 7.53 -7.78
N ARG A 109 11.76 7.60 -8.54
CA ARG A 109 11.76 7.31 -9.97
C ARG A 109 12.71 6.17 -10.26
N PHE A 110 12.19 5.14 -10.92
CA PHE A 110 12.93 3.96 -11.31
C PHE A 110 13.04 3.89 -12.84
N ALA A 111 14.25 3.62 -13.32
CA ALA A 111 14.53 3.30 -14.71
C ALA A 111 14.94 1.83 -14.83
N PRO A 112 14.20 1.00 -15.60
CA PRO A 112 14.58 -0.38 -15.84
C PRO A 112 15.86 -0.48 -16.70
N ALA A 113 16.68 -1.50 -16.46
CA ALA A 113 17.87 -1.78 -17.26
C ALA A 113 17.52 -2.26 -18.68
N GLU A 114 16.41 -2.99 -18.82
CA GLU A 114 15.96 -3.56 -20.08
C GLU A 114 14.44 -3.53 -20.17
N GLY A 115 13.92 -2.97 -21.27
CA GLY A 115 12.49 -2.95 -21.58
C GLY A 115 11.64 -2.15 -20.58
N GLY A 116 10.41 -1.82 -20.99
CA GLY A 116 9.47 -1.07 -20.15
C GLY A 116 9.76 0.44 -20.07
N GLY A 117 8.76 1.18 -19.61
CA GLY A 117 8.88 2.61 -19.33
C GLY A 117 9.46 2.87 -17.92
N PRO A 118 9.85 4.12 -17.62
CA PRO A 118 10.16 4.51 -16.25
C PRO A 118 8.95 4.31 -15.34
N LEU A 119 9.20 4.02 -14.07
CA LEU A 119 8.16 3.89 -13.05
C LEU A 119 8.36 4.99 -12.00
N GLU A 120 7.33 5.77 -11.73
CA GLU A 120 7.25 6.60 -10.54
C GLU A 120 6.48 5.90 -9.43
N MET A 121 7.00 6.02 -8.21
CA MET A 121 6.35 5.53 -7.01
C MET A 121 6.32 6.65 -5.97
N ARG A 122 5.15 6.87 -5.36
CA ARG A 122 5.01 7.80 -4.23
C ARG A 122 4.35 7.14 -3.04
N ILE A 123 4.95 7.27 -1.87
CA ILE A 123 4.46 6.63 -0.64
C ILE A 123 4.01 7.70 0.36
N PHE A 124 2.85 7.47 0.97
CA PHE A 124 2.28 8.26 2.05
C PHE A 124 1.95 7.36 3.23
N THR A 125 2.22 7.82 4.45
CA THR A 125 1.97 7.02 5.66
C THR A 125 1.10 7.77 6.65
N THR A 126 0.17 7.09 7.31
CA THR A 126 -0.60 7.63 8.44
C THR A 126 -0.52 6.65 9.60
N ARG A 127 -0.43 7.17 10.84
CA ARG A 127 -0.49 6.35 12.05
C ARG A 127 -1.58 6.86 12.99
N ALA A 128 -2.31 5.93 13.58
CA ALA A 128 -3.14 6.22 14.75
C ALA A 128 -2.32 5.85 15.99
N ASP A 129 -1.87 6.85 16.75
CA ASP A 129 -1.14 6.59 17.99
C ASP A 129 -2.11 6.04 19.04
N ALA A 130 -1.88 4.79 19.49
CA ALA A 130 -2.61 4.20 20.61
C ALA A 130 -2.20 4.89 21.93
N GLY A 131 -2.73 6.08 22.20
CA GLY A 131 -2.50 6.74 23.48
C GLY A 131 -2.74 8.25 23.52
N SER A 132 -2.80 8.95 22.39
CA SER A 132 -3.28 10.33 22.46
C SER A 132 -4.80 10.28 22.54
N GLY A 133 -5.36 10.54 23.73
CA GLY A 133 -6.81 10.80 23.91
C GLY A 133 -7.36 11.97 23.08
N ASP A 134 -6.52 12.55 22.23
CA ASP A 134 -6.82 13.52 21.20
C ASP A 134 -7.40 12.76 19.98
N ARG A 135 -8.73 12.76 19.88
CA ARG A 135 -9.49 12.14 18.76
C ARG A 135 -9.21 12.79 17.41
N GLY A 136 -8.46 13.88 17.35
CA GLY A 136 -7.91 14.40 16.11
C GLY A 136 -6.75 13.52 15.67
N ALA A 137 -6.97 12.64 14.68
CA ALA A 137 -5.88 12.01 13.95
C ALA A 137 -4.90 13.10 13.50
N ARG A 138 -3.77 13.24 14.17
CA ARG A 138 -2.77 14.25 13.81
C ARG A 138 -2.18 13.83 12.48
N THR A 139 -2.63 14.47 11.42
CA THR A 139 -2.11 14.35 10.07
C THR A 139 -0.72 14.97 10.04
N ALA A 140 0.29 14.22 10.46
CA ALA A 140 1.65 14.63 10.21
C ALA A 140 1.87 14.49 8.69
N ASN A 141 1.92 15.62 7.98
CA ASN A 141 2.40 15.67 6.59
C ASN A 141 3.86 15.22 6.48
N GLU A 142 4.55 15.16 7.63
CA GLU A 142 5.91 14.67 7.73
C GLU A 142 5.96 13.45 8.65
N PRO A 143 6.69 12.39 8.26
CA PRO A 143 6.90 11.24 9.12
C PRO A 143 7.59 11.68 10.43
N ARG A 144 6.84 11.73 11.53
CA ARG A 144 7.44 11.71 12.88
C ARG A 144 8.00 10.31 13.11
N GLY A 145 9.24 10.10 12.69
CA GLY A 145 9.93 8.81 12.80
C GLY A 145 11.03 8.63 11.75
N SER A 146 12.18 9.20 12.06
CA SER A 146 13.59 8.91 11.70
C SER A 146 14.02 7.83 10.69
N SER A 147 13.37 7.65 9.54
CA SER A 147 14.14 7.31 8.34
C SER A 147 13.41 7.72 7.08
N ALA A 148 14.07 8.52 6.24
CA ALA A 148 13.69 8.59 4.85
C ALA A 148 13.76 7.16 4.29
N PRO A 149 12.82 6.75 3.43
CA PRO A 149 12.91 5.46 2.78
C PRO A 149 14.28 5.31 2.10
N ALA A 150 14.97 4.23 2.44
CA ALA A 150 16.34 4.00 2.00
C ALA A 150 16.32 3.16 0.73
N ALA A 151 16.99 3.68 -0.30
CA ALA A 151 17.41 2.86 -1.42
C ALA A 151 18.51 1.89 -0.94
N GLY A 152 18.40 0.62 -1.31
CA GLY A 152 19.37 -0.40 -0.97
C GLY A 152 19.47 -1.48 -2.04
N GLU A 153 20.36 -2.44 -1.82
CA GLU A 153 20.59 -3.54 -2.75
C GLU A 153 19.60 -4.68 -2.50
N GLY A 154 18.73 -4.89 -3.48
CA GLY A 154 17.89 -6.06 -3.67
C GLY A 154 18.55 -7.08 -4.61
N ILE A 155 17.87 -8.21 -4.77
CA ILE A 155 18.25 -9.23 -5.75
C ILE A 155 17.01 -9.69 -6.51
N VAL A 156 17.16 -9.92 -7.80
CA VAL A 156 16.16 -10.60 -8.64
C VAL A 156 16.80 -11.82 -9.29
N SER A 157 15.97 -12.80 -9.61
CA SER A 157 16.40 -14.06 -10.23
C SER A 157 15.40 -14.39 -11.34
N ARG A 158 15.85 -14.28 -12.60
CA ARG A 158 15.03 -14.63 -13.78
C ARG A 158 15.17 -16.11 -14.14
N ASP A 159 16.33 -16.69 -13.86
CA ASP A 159 16.67 -18.10 -14.12
C ASP A 159 17.26 -18.76 -12.88
N TYR A 160 17.13 -20.09 -12.82
CA TYR A 160 17.76 -20.89 -11.78
C TYR A 160 19.28 -20.65 -11.75
N ASN A 161 19.85 -20.46 -10.56
CA ASN A 161 21.26 -20.12 -10.32
C ASN A 161 21.75 -18.79 -10.90
N ARG A 162 20.86 -17.91 -11.38
CA ARG A 162 21.22 -16.54 -11.80
C ARG A 162 20.59 -15.52 -10.87
N LEU A 163 21.42 -14.70 -10.25
CA LEU A 163 21.02 -13.58 -9.42
C LEU A 163 21.56 -12.30 -10.06
N ALA A 164 20.73 -11.29 -10.16
CA ALA A 164 21.12 -9.95 -10.55
C ALA A 164 20.83 -8.98 -9.41
N ALA A 165 21.67 -7.96 -9.27
CA ALA A 165 21.40 -6.86 -8.36
C ALA A 165 20.20 -6.07 -8.87
N ALA A 166 19.33 -5.65 -7.96
CA ALA A 166 18.19 -4.81 -8.29
C ALA A 166 17.98 -3.75 -7.21
N PRO A 167 17.46 -2.57 -7.55
CA PRO A 167 17.14 -1.58 -6.54
C PRO A 167 16.03 -2.07 -5.60
N ARG A 168 16.15 -1.69 -4.34
CA ARG A 168 15.16 -1.92 -3.30
C ARG A 168 14.88 -0.63 -2.56
N VAL A 169 13.63 -0.40 -2.21
CA VAL A 169 13.23 0.61 -1.23
C VAL A 169 12.75 -0.10 0.04
N VAL A 170 13.30 0.32 1.18
CA VAL A 170 12.82 -0.07 2.50
C VAL A 170 12.41 1.18 3.25
N TRP A 171 11.16 1.23 3.71
CA TRP A 171 10.69 2.29 4.59
C TRP A 171 10.42 1.72 5.97
N GLU A 172 11.22 2.12 6.95
CA GLU A 172 10.97 1.80 8.35
C GLU A 172 10.00 2.80 8.96
N LEU A 173 8.83 2.29 9.34
CA LEU A 173 7.78 3.05 10.00
C LEU A 173 7.96 3.05 11.53
N GLY A 174 9.13 2.66 12.05
CA GLY A 174 9.41 2.63 13.48
C GLY A 174 8.43 1.78 14.30
N PRO A 175 8.45 1.94 15.64
CA PRO A 175 7.55 1.22 16.52
C PRO A 175 6.12 1.75 16.39
N SER A 176 5.15 0.85 16.52
CA SER A 176 3.73 1.21 16.49
C SER A 176 2.91 0.27 17.37
N GLY A 177 2.03 0.86 18.19
CA GLY A 177 0.85 0.20 18.73
C GLY A 177 -0.37 0.88 18.10
N GLY A 178 -1.25 0.11 17.45
CA GLY A 178 -2.39 0.66 16.72
C GLY A 178 -2.36 0.38 15.22
N ASP A 179 -3.07 1.23 14.48
CA ASP A 179 -3.25 1.11 13.04
C ASP A 179 -2.23 1.96 12.28
N VAL A 180 -1.57 1.35 11.29
CA VAL A 180 -0.68 2.01 10.34
C VAL A 180 -1.24 1.82 8.95
N LEU A 181 -1.39 2.93 8.23
CA LEU A 181 -1.77 2.97 6.82
C LEU A 181 -0.55 3.38 6.00
N VAL A 182 -0.25 2.62 4.95
CA VAL A 182 0.68 2.99 3.89
C VAL A 182 -0.10 3.05 2.58
N LEU A 183 -0.09 4.20 1.93
CA LEU A 183 -0.60 4.39 0.58
C LEU A 183 0.56 4.53 -0.37
N THR A 184 0.64 3.65 -1.37
CA THR A 184 1.62 3.71 -2.44
C THR A 184 0.90 3.99 -3.75
N LEU A 185 1.33 5.04 -4.44
CA LEU A 185 0.90 5.39 -5.79
C LEU A 185 1.98 4.93 -6.77
N LEU A 186 1.58 4.31 -7.88
CA LEU A 186 2.47 3.90 -8.96
C LEU A 186 1.95 4.43 -10.29
N SER A 187 2.86 4.96 -11.12
CA SER A 187 2.54 5.48 -12.45
C SER A 187 3.72 5.29 -13.39
N GLU A 188 3.45 4.97 -14.65
CA GLU A 188 4.47 4.92 -15.72
C GLU A 188 4.69 6.30 -16.37
N GLU A 189 3.87 7.30 -16.02
CA GLU A 189 3.98 8.67 -16.53
C GLU A 189 4.94 9.50 -15.66
N PRO A 190 6.09 9.95 -16.20
CA PRO A 190 7.03 10.78 -15.46
C PRO A 190 6.43 12.10 -14.96
N GLY A 191 6.75 12.49 -13.75
CA GLY A 191 6.27 13.69 -13.06
C GLY A 191 4.83 13.62 -12.56
N SER A 192 4.07 12.59 -12.90
CA SER A 192 2.64 12.51 -12.59
C SER A 192 2.37 12.41 -11.08
N LEU A 193 3.28 11.82 -10.31
CA LEU A 193 3.06 11.63 -8.88
C LEU A 193 3.53 12.81 -8.02
N ALA A 194 4.29 13.76 -8.59
CA ALA A 194 4.84 14.91 -7.86
C ALA A 194 3.74 15.86 -7.32
N GLY A 195 2.60 15.95 -8.02
CA GLY A 195 1.48 16.80 -7.63
C GLY A 195 0.54 16.21 -6.57
N PHE A 196 0.73 14.96 -6.15
CA PHE A 196 -0.13 14.36 -5.12
C PHE A 196 0.19 14.91 -3.73
N VAL A 197 -0.84 15.45 -3.07
CA VAL A 197 -0.75 16.06 -1.75
C VAL A 197 -1.85 15.54 -0.82
N ARG A 198 -1.57 15.55 0.48
CA ARG A 198 -2.61 15.32 1.49
C ARG A 198 -3.50 16.55 1.62
N ASP A 199 -4.80 16.34 1.72
CA ASP A 199 -5.75 17.39 2.08
C ASP A 199 -5.99 17.44 3.61
N GLY A 200 -6.74 18.45 4.06
CA GLY A 200 -7.05 18.63 5.49
C GLY A 200 -7.93 17.53 6.10
N SER A 201 -8.51 16.64 5.29
CA SER A 201 -9.27 15.47 5.74
C SER A 201 -8.41 14.21 5.90
N GLY A 202 -7.13 14.27 5.51
CA GLY A 202 -6.21 13.14 5.50
C GLY A 202 -6.25 12.31 4.21
N GLY A 203 -7.16 12.64 3.28
CA GLY A 203 -7.18 12.09 1.92
C GLY A 203 -6.04 12.62 1.06
N LEU A 204 -5.87 12.05 -0.14
CA LEU A 204 -4.91 12.51 -1.15
C LEU A 204 -5.65 13.12 -2.34
N ARG A 205 -5.06 14.16 -2.92
CA ARG A 205 -5.52 14.80 -4.16
C ARG A 205 -4.34 14.93 -5.11
N GLY A 206 -4.55 14.68 -6.40
CA GLY A 206 -3.50 14.80 -7.42
C GLY A 206 -4.01 14.50 -8.82
N SER A 207 -3.10 14.39 -9.78
CA SER A 207 -3.45 14.14 -11.18
C SER A 207 -2.46 13.20 -11.85
N ALA A 208 -2.94 12.30 -12.70
CA ALA A 208 -2.14 11.38 -13.51
C ALA A 208 -2.92 10.95 -14.77
N GLY A 209 -2.25 10.76 -15.91
CA GLY A 209 -2.86 10.34 -17.17
C GLY A 209 -3.99 11.25 -17.66
N GLY A 210 -3.86 12.55 -17.40
CA GLY A 210 -4.87 13.58 -17.71
C GLY A 210 -6.15 13.50 -16.88
N ALA A 211 -6.17 12.74 -15.79
CA ALA A 211 -7.29 12.65 -14.85
C ALA A 211 -6.93 13.26 -13.50
N ARG A 212 -7.95 13.73 -12.76
CA ARG A 212 -7.81 14.15 -11.35
C ARG A 212 -8.26 13.03 -10.43
N TYR A 213 -7.55 12.83 -9.33
CA TYR A 213 -7.79 11.79 -8.36
C TYR A 213 -8.07 12.38 -6.98
N ALA A 214 -9.06 11.82 -6.31
CA ALA A 214 -9.31 11.99 -4.89
C ALA A 214 -9.30 10.61 -4.24
N ILE A 215 -8.34 10.37 -3.34
CA ILE A 215 -8.17 9.11 -2.63
C ILE A 215 -8.50 9.36 -1.16
N ASP A 216 -9.63 8.85 -0.71
CA ASP A 216 -10.09 9.00 0.67
C ASP A 216 -9.91 7.68 1.40
N VAL A 217 -9.32 7.72 2.60
CA VAL A 217 -9.13 6.53 3.43
C VAL A 217 -9.77 6.75 4.78
N GLU A 218 -10.86 6.03 5.01
CA GLU A 218 -11.49 5.92 6.31
C GLU A 218 -10.93 4.67 6.99
N SER A 219 -9.96 4.87 7.90
CA SER A 219 -9.67 3.85 8.90
C SER A 219 -10.77 3.92 9.95
N SER A 220 -11.55 2.85 10.11
CA SER A 220 -12.58 2.84 11.17
C SER A 220 -11.88 3.03 12.52
N PRO A 221 -12.38 3.94 13.38
CA PRO A 221 -11.71 4.24 14.64
C PRO A 221 -11.54 2.98 15.49
N PRO A 222 -10.50 2.90 16.33
CA PRO A 222 -10.20 1.74 17.19
C PRO A 222 -11.26 1.37 18.26
N GLY A 223 -12.47 1.92 18.21
CA GLY A 223 -13.38 1.98 19.37
C GLY A 223 -14.33 0.80 19.59
N ASP A 224 -14.96 0.25 18.55
CA ASP A 224 -16.21 -0.54 18.77
C ASP A 224 -16.27 -1.91 18.07
N ARG A 225 -15.13 -2.44 17.58
CA ARG A 225 -15.14 -3.73 16.88
C ARG A 225 -14.84 -4.90 17.82
N PRO A 226 -15.49 -6.06 17.61
CA PRO A 226 -15.25 -7.26 18.41
C PRO A 226 -13.76 -7.63 18.40
N PRO A 227 -13.28 -8.38 19.41
CA PRO A 227 -11.86 -8.64 19.71
C PRO A 227 -11.02 -9.37 18.64
N GLY A 228 -11.45 -9.37 17.38
CA GLY A 228 -10.69 -9.90 16.24
C GLY A 228 -9.76 -8.86 15.62
N LEU A 229 -8.57 -9.30 15.22
CA LEU A 229 -7.60 -8.55 14.41
C LEU A 229 -8.07 -8.32 12.96
N LEU A 230 -9.38 -8.23 12.69
CA LEU A 230 -9.88 -8.02 11.32
C LEU A 230 -9.65 -6.58 10.90
N VAL A 231 -8.85 -6.41 9.85
CA VAL A 231 -8.50 -5.12 9.27
C VAL A 231 -9.20 -4.98 7.94
N LYS A 232 -10.18 -4.08 7.87
CA LYS A 232 -10.82 -3.72 6.61
C LYS A 232 -11.03 -2.20 6.63
N PRO A 233 -10.07 -1.41 6.15
CA PRO A 233 -10.28 0.02 5.96
C PRO A 233 -11.32 0.22 4.87
N ARG A 234 -11.85 1.43 4.77
CA ARG A 234 -12.53 1.87 3.56
C ARG A 234 -11.59 2.78 2.78
N VAL A 235 -11.22 2.35 1.59
CA VAL A 235 -10.41 3.14 0.65
C VAL A 235 -11.30 3.48 -0.53
N ALA A 236 -11.58 4.75 -0.74
CA ALA A 236 -12.33 5.24 -1.89
C ALA A 236 -11.41 6.03 -2.83
N VAL A 237 -11.51 5.76 -4.13
CA VAL A 237 -10.79 6.50 -5.17
C VAL A 237 -11.82 7.07 -6.14
N SER A 238 -11.96 8.38 -6.16
CA SER A 238 -12.73 9.11 -7.15
C SER A 238 -11.81 9.63 -8.24
N VAL A 239 -12.19 9.43 -9.50
CA VAL A 239 -11.42 9.85 -10.67
C VAL A 239 -12.29 10.68 -11.59
N GLU A 240 -11.84 11.89 -11.91
CA GLU A 240 -12.49 12.80 -12.85
C GLU A 240 -11.65 12.89 -14.14
N LYS A 241 -12.24 12.53 -15.28
CA LYS A 241 -11.60 12.63 -16.60
C LYS A 241 -12.63 13.03 -17.66
N GLY A 242 -12.36 14.11 -18.40
CA GLY A 242 -13.24 14.57 -19.48
C GLY A 242 -14.67 14.90 -19.03
N GLY A 243 -14.85 15.37 -17.80
CA GLY A 243 -16.16 15.68 -17.22
C GLY A 243 -16.95 14.48 -16.66
N ALA A 244 -16.43 13.26 -16.80
CA ALA A 244 -17.00 12.07 -16.17
C ALA A 244 -16.28 11.75 -14.86
N THR A 245 -17.05 11.39 -13.83
CA THR A 245 -16.54 10.93 -12.54
C THR A 245 -16.80 9.45 -12.35
N ARG A 246 -15.77 8.69 -11.96
CA ARG A 246 -15.87 7.30 -11.52
C ARG A 246 -15.42 7.19 -10.07
N VAL A 247 -16.11 6.39 -9.27
CA VAL A 247 -15.76 6.15 -7.86
C VAL A 247 -15.56 4.66 -7.63
N PHE A 248 -14.43 4.31 -7.05
CA PHE A 248 -14.07 2.96 -6.63
C PHE A 248 -13.98 2.93 -5.12
N SER A 249 -14.42 1.86 -4.48
CA SER A 249 -14.33 1.73 -3.03
C SER A 249 -14.06 0.31 -2.61
N LEU A 250 -13.06 0.13 -1.75
CA LEU A 250 -12.81 -1.10 -1.01
C LEU A 250 -13.63 -1.01 0.27
N ASN A 251 -14.79 -1.69 0.32
CA ASN A 251 -15.71 -1.59 1.47
C ASN A 251 -15.70 -2.83 2.35
N ALA A 252 -15.50 -2.63 3.66
CA ALA A 252 -15.71 -3.62 4.69
C ALA A 252 -17.20 -3.88 4.94
N GLY A 253 -17.81 -4.91 4.32
CA GLY A 253 -18.97 -5.56 4.94
C GLY A 253 -20.24 -5.83 4.12
N GLY A 254 -20.23 -5.76 2.78
CA GLY A 254 -21.39 -6.18 1.99
C GLY A 254 -21.02 -7.00 0.75
N PRO A 255 -21.86 -7.97 0.33
CA PRO A 255 -21.71 -8.68 -0.95
C PRO A 255 -21.90 -7.75 -2.18
N ASP A 256 -22.53 -6.58 -2.01
CA ASP A 256 -22.89 -5.65 -3.10
C ASP A 256 -21.86 -4.52 -3.33
N GLY A 257 -20.58 -4.82 -3.15
CA GLY A 257 -19.48 -3.83 -3.07
C GLY A 257 -19.10 -3.07 -4.34
N TRP A 258 -19.92 -3.09 -5.39
CA TRP A 258 -19.71 -2.34 -6.62
C TRP A 258 -20.86 -1.36 -6.86
N ARG A 259 -20.54 -0.06 -6.97
CA ARG A 259 -21.47 0.95 -7.50
C ARG A 259 -20.73 1.78 -8.53
N SER A 260 -20.75 1.35 -9.79
CA SER A 260 -20.47 2.25 -10.90
C SER A 260 -21.64 3.21 -11.03
N GLY A 261 -21.52 4.39 -10.42
CA GLY A 261 -22.38 5.52 -10.71
C GLY A 261 -21.65 6.45 -11.67
N SER A 262 -22.03 6.50 -12.93
CA SER A 262 -21.75 7.68 -13.75
C SER A 262 -22.68 8.78 -13.24
N ALA A 263 -22.15 9.74 -12.49
CA ALA A 263 -22.85 11.00 -12.31
C ALA A 263 -22.76 11.74 -13.66
N GLU A 264 -23.60 11.37 -14.63
CA GLU A 264 -23.90 12.28 -15.72
C GLU A 264 -24.54 13.51 -15.11
N GLY A 265 -24.06 14.69 -15.50
CA GLY A 265 -24.42 15.97 -14.92
C GLY A 265 -25.91 16.28 -15.00
N GLY A 266 -26.69 15.73 -14.08
CA GLY A 266 -27.99 16.24 -13.71
C GLY A 266 -27.76 17.58 -13.03
N LYS A 267 -28.10 18.67 -13.72
CA LYS A 267 -28.27 19.99 -13.09
C LYS A 267 -29.08 19.79 -11.81
N ARG A 268 -28.53 20.19 -10.67
CA ARG A 268 -29.33 20.31 -9.45
C ARG A 268 -30.46 21.31 -9.74
N PRO A 269 -31.73 21.01 -9.38
CA PRO A 269 -32.79 22.00 -9.41
C PRO A 269 -32.49 23.17 -8.47
#